data_AF-A0A5C5XAI4-F1
#
_entry.id   AF-A0A5C5XAI4-F1
#
_cell.length_a   1.000
_cell.length_b   1.000
_cell.length_c   1.000
_cell.angle_alpha   90.00
_cell.angle_beta   90.00
_cell.angle_gamma   90.00
#
_symmetry.space_group_name_H-M   'P 1'
#
loop_
_entity.id
_entity.type
_entity.pdbx_description
1 polymer ?
#
loop_
_entity_poly.entity_id
_entity_poly.type
_entity_poly.pdbx_seq_one_letter_code
_entity_poly.pdbx_strand_id
1 'polypeptide(L)'
;MRLTYGNYRHEIYETSASATAKVLRTPRGHPYAVERRIALKGQLHAETQSELKSKIENVLQAYSQDGGDFSLDWNDGAQTPDLAIRNRDCIGGIRVISRPTNQQVYNAEYSTYWDYAIELEAIERIAAVNTQFLWSFEETIEFTGTGGPSRVGIALKRERGDIQRPRRFTLCHAVQSGKVVGLNGPPDIFVPRPRWAAFENEELRRYSFFSPKNQNGTFTEFGIAYSYSFIHNAPFPGSPYATAQ
;
A
#
# COMPACT_ATOMS: atom_id res chain seq x y z
N MET A 1 -6.32 29.96 -17.97
CA MET A 1 -6.57 28.63 -17.38
C MET A 1 -7.30 28.84 -16.07
N ARG A 2 -8.08 27.85 -15.61
CA ARG A 2 -8.84 27.93 -14.37
C ARG A 2 -8.56 26.69 -13.52
N LEU A 3 -8.27 26.89 -12.24
CA LEU A 3 -8.01 25.80 -11.29
C LEU A 3 -9.26 25.51 -10.47
N THR A 4 -9.54 24.22 -10.24
CA THR A 4 -10.60 23.77 -9.35
C THR A 4 -10.07 22.79 -8.30
N TYR A 5 -10.58 22.93 -7.07
CA TYR A 5 -10.34 22.01 -5.97
C TYR A 5 -11.65 21.72 -5.23
N GLY A 6 -12.14 20.49 -5.32
CA GLY A 6 -13.48 20.11 -4.86
C GLY A 6 -14.56 20.98 -5.52
N ASN A 7 -15.30 21.72 -4.70
CA ASN A 7 -16.32 22.67 -5.19
C ASN A 7 -15.77 24.09 -5.39
N TYR A 8 -14.55 24.38 -4.92
CA TYR A 8 -13.95 25.69 -5.04
C TYR A 8 -13.32 25.89 -6.42
N ARG A 9 -13.54 27.08 -6.99
CA ARG A 9 -13.01 27.47 -8.29
C ARG A 9 -12.26 28.78 -8.13
N HIS A 10 -11.00 28.76 -8.53
CA HIS A 10 -10.21 29.99 -8.60
C HIS A 10 -10.68 30.84 -9.77
N GLU A 11 -10.43 32.16 -9.70
CA GLU A 11 -10.62 33.05 -10.84
C GLU A 11 -9.67 32.69 -11.98
N ILE A 12 -10.05 33.04 -13.21
CA ILE A 12 -9.22 32.76 -14.39
C ILE A 12 -7.90 33.52 -14.25
N TYR A 13 -6.77 32.82 -14.43
CA TYR A 13 -5.40 33.33 -14.30
C TYR A 13 -4.97 33.76 -12.88
N GLU A 14 -5.76 33.46 -11.84
CA GLU A 14 -5.40 33.76 -10.44
C GLU A 14 -4.25 32.88 -9.93
N THR A 15 -4.22 31.63 -10.39
CA THR A 15 -3.34 30.58 -9.83
C THR A 15 -2.57 29.89 -10.94
N SER A 16 -1.32 29.56 -10.63
CA SER A 16 -0.47 28.68 -11.41
C SER A 16 -0.26 27.36 -10.66
N ALA A 17 -0.18 26.26 -11.42
CA ALA A 17 0.08 24.93 -10.88
C ALA A 17 1.33 24.36 -11.53
N SER A 18 2.15 23.70 -10.72
CA SER A 18 3.24 22.84 -11.18
C SER A 18 3.11 21.48 -10.52
N ALA A 19 3.36 20.41 -11.27
CA ALA A 19 3.24 19.05 -10.76
C ALA A 19 4.52 18.25 -11.00
N THR A 20 4.86 17.43 -10.02
CA THR A 20 5.88 16.39 -10.13
C THR A 20 5.23 15.03 -9.90
N ALA A 21 5.74 13.99 -10.57
CA ALA A 21 5.20 12.64 -10.50
C ALA A 21 6.31 11.63 -10.22
N LYS A 22 6.02 10.66 -9.36
CA LYS A 22 6.91 9.57 -8.99
C LYS A 22 6.15 8.25 -8.99
N VAL A 23 6.65 7.28 -9.75
CA VAL A 23 6.05 5.94 -9.79
C VAL A 23 6.39 5.18 -8.50
N LEU A 24 5.36 4.71 -7.80
CA LEU A 24 5.49 3.84 -6.64
C LEU A 24 5.46 2.38 -7.10
N ARG A 25 6.36 1.58 -6.53
CA ARG A 25 6.53 0.16 -6.86
C ARG A 25 6.35 -0.70 -5.61
N THR A 26 5.82 -1.89 -5.81
CA THR A 26 5.77 -2.95 -4.79
C THR A 26 7.20 -3.40 -4.44
N PRO A 27 7.42 -4.10 -3.32
CA PRO A 27 8.73 -4.72 -3.01
C PRO A 27 9.24 -5.65 -4.11
N ARG A 28 8.33 -6.18 -4.94
CA ARG A 28 8.61 -7.04 -6.10
C ARG A 28 8.95 -6.26 -7.38
N GLY A 29 8.96 -4.92 -7.33
CA GLY A 29 9.31 -4.05 -8.45
C GLY A 29 8.16 -3.67 -9.40
N HIS A 30 6.95 -4.20 -9.19
CA HIS A 30 5.79 -3.85 -10.04
C HIS A 30 5.24 -2.46 -9.70
N PRO A 31 4.99 -1.58 -10.68
CA PRO A 31 4.37 -0.28 -10.44
C PRO A 31 2.90 -0.48 -10.03
N TYR A 32 2.45 0.24 -9.00
CA TYR A 32 1.06 0.13 -8.52
C TYR A 32 0.34 1.49 -8.42
N ALA A 33 1.09 2.56 -8.20
CA ALA A 33 0.54 3.90 -8.07
C ALA A 33 1.53 4.95 -8.58
N VAL A 34 1.04 6.17 -8.78
CA VAL A 34 1.84 7.36 -9.07
C VAL A 34 1.58 8.36 -7.95
N GLU A 35 2.63 8.71 -7.22
CA GLU A 35 2.62 9.81 -6.28
C GLU A 35 2.80 11.12 -7.05
N ARG A 36 1.83 12.02 -6.95
CA ARG A 36 1.91 13.36 -7.51
C ARG A 36 1.96 14.39 -6.40
N ARG A 37 2.87 15.36 -6.56
CA ARG A 37 2.93 16.57 -5.74
C ARG A 37 2.67 17.77 -6.61
N ILE A 38 1.71 18.58 -6.18
CA ILE A 38 1.21 19.73 -6.93
C ILE A 38 1.47 20.96 -6.08
N ALA A 39 2.32 21.85 -6.57
CA ALA A 39 2.58 23.14 -5.95
C ALA A 39 1.77 24.20 -6.68
N LEU A 40 0.93 24.90 -5.92
CA LEU A 40 0.11 26.00 -6.38
C LEU A 40 0.67 27.31 -5.85
N LYS A 41 0.70 28.31 -6.71
CA LYS A 41 1.03 29.70 -6.35
C LYS A 41 0.02 30.62 -7.03
N GLY A 42 -0.54 31.55 -6.27
CA GLY A 42 -1.51 32.50 -6.78
C GLY A 42 -1.55 33.79 -5.99
N GLN A 43 -2.31 34.74 -6.52
CA GLN A 43 -2.53 36.05 -5.92
C GLN A 43 -4.03 36.36 -5.97
N LEU A 44 -4.64 36.59 -4.81
CA LEU A 44 -6.02 37.05 -4.74
C LEU A 44 -6.06 38.56 -4.95
N HIS A 45 -6.97 39.02 -5.82
CA HIS A 45 -7.26 40.43 -6.02
C HIS A 45 -8.73 40.74 -5.72
N ALA A 46 -8.99 41.94 -5.20
CA ALA A 46 -10.34 42.47 -5.07
C ALA A 46 -10.35 44.01 -5.14
N GLU A 47 -11.50 44.59 -5.44
CA GLU A 47 -11.67 46.05 -5.49
C GLU A 47 -11.83 46.64 -4.08
N THR A 48 -12.36 45.85 -3.15
CA THR A 48 -12.56 46.26 -1.75
C THR A 48 -11.92 45.30 -0.76
N GLN A 49 -11.56 45.81 0.41
CA GLN A 49 -10.98 44.98 1.48
C GLN A 49 -11.96 43.90 1.99
N SER A 50 -13.27 44.18 1.98
CA SER A 50 -14.30 43.21 2.38
C SER A 50 -14.39 42.04 1.41
N GLU A 51 -14.30 42.30 0.10
CA GLU A 51 -14.25 41.25 -0.92
C GLU A 51 -12.96 40.44 -0.80
N LEU A 52 -11.81 41.10 -0.61
CA LEU A 52 -10.54 40.40 -0.43
C LEU A 52 -10.59 39.44 0.76
N LYS A 53 -11.11 39.91 1.90
CA LYS A 53 -11.31 39.07 3.08
C LYS A 53 -12.20 37.86 2.78
N SER A 54 -13.31 38.06 2.07
CA SER A 54 -14.22 36.97 1.69
C SER A 54 -13.53 35.95 0.78
N LYS A 55 -12.71 36.40 -0.19
CA LYS A 55 -11.91 35.50 -1.04
C LYS A 55 -10.88 34.71 -0.24
N ILE A 56 -10.18 35.34 0.71
CA ILE A 56 -9.23 34.67 1.60
C ILE A 56 -9.93 33.59 2.42
N GLU A 57 -11.07 33.91 3.04
CA GLU A 57 -11.86 32.94 3.82
C GLU A 57 -12.32 31.76 2.96
N ASN A 58 -12.77 32.01 1.72
CA ASN A 58 -13.18 30.95 0.80
C ASN A 58 -12.02 30.01 0.42
N VAL A 59 -10.83 30.57 0.11
CA VAL A 59 -9.64 29.76 -0.18
C VAL A 59 -9.22 28.96 1.05
N LEU A 60 -9.16 29.59 2.23
CA LEU A 60 -8.80 28.90 3.47
C LEU A 60 -9.78 27.77 3.80
N GLN A 61 -11.08 28.01 3.60
CA GLN A 61 -12.11 27.00 3.82
C GLN A 61 -12.00 25.85 2.81
N ALA A 62 -11.82 26.14 1.52
CA ALA A 62 -11.71 25.13 0.48
C ALA A 62 -10.55 24.16 0.73
N TYR A 63 -9.39 24.70 1.12
CA TYR A 63 -8.19 23.91 1.38
C TYR A 63 -8.03 23.52 2.86
N SER A 64 -9.09 23.67 3.68
CA SER A 64 -9.11 23.16 5.06
C SER A 64 -9.43 21.67 5.14
N GLN A 65 -9.99 21.11 4.07
CA GLN A 65 -10.44 19.73 3.97
C GLN A 65 -9.64 18.98 2.90
N ASP A 66 -9.29 17.73 3.22
CA ASP A 66 -8.76 16.79 2.22
C ASP A 66 -9.91 16.22 1.37
N GLY A 67 -9.56 15.60 0.26
CA GLY A 67 -10.48 14.80 -0.54
C GLY A 67 -11.24 15.55 -1.63
N GLY A 68 -10.89 16.82 -1.91
CA GLY A 68 -11.37 17.53 -3.09
C GLY A 68 -10.77 16.95 -4.39
N ASP A 69 -11.57 16.86 -5.45
CA ASP A 69 -11.06 16.61 -6.80
C ASP A 69 -10.23 17.80 -7.27
N PHE A 70 -9.12 17.56 -7.96
CA PHE A 70 -8.24 18.61 -8.48
C PHE A 70 -8.31 18.66 -10.01
N SER A 71 -8.55 19.82 -10.60
CA SER A 71 -8.40 20.01 -12.04
C SER A 71 -7.76 21.33 -12.42
N LEU A 72 -6.93 21.30 -13.47
CA LEU A 72 -6.55 22.49 -14.21
C LEU A 72 -7.22 22.48 -15.59
N ASP A 73 -8.18 23.39 -15.76
CA ASP A 73 -8.97 23.50 -16.98
C ASP A 73 -8.39 24.60 -17.90
N TRP A 74 -8.44 24.35 -19.20
CA TRP A 74 -8.24 25.33 -20.25
C TRP A 74 -9.40 26.35 -20.26
N ASN A 75 -9.21 27.48 -20.94
CA ASN A 75 -10.22 28.56 -20.97
C ASN A 75 -11.51 28.16 -21.70
N ASP A 76 -11.45 27.15 -22.56
CA ASP A 76 -12.59 26.55 -23.25
C ASP A 76 -13.35 25.51 -22.38
N GLY A 77 -12.88 25.28 -21.14
CA GLY A 77 -13.43 24.30 -20.22
C GLY A 77 -12.91 22.88 -20.43
N ALA A 78 -12.01 22.64 -21.38
CA ALA A 78 -11.35 21.34 -21.52
C ALA A 78 -10.39 21.08 -20.35
N GLN A 79 -10.34 19.85 -19.85
CA GLN A 79 -9.42 19.48 -18.76
C GLN A 79 -8.02 19.22 -19.30
N THR A 80 -6.99 19.63 -18.55
CA THR A 80 -5.62 19.19 -18.82
C THR A 80 -5.46 17.75 -18.32
N PRO A 81 -5.24 16.74 -19.19
CA PRO A 81 -5.28 15.33 -18.78
C PRO A 81 -4.32 14.98 -17.64
N ASP A 82 -3.12 15.56 -17.64
CA ASP A 82 -2.09 15.29 -16.62
C ASP A 82 -2.31 16.01 -15.28
N LEU A 83 -3.29 16.91 -15.23
CA LEU A 83 -3.62 17.75 -14.07
C LEU A 83 -5.11 17.68 -13.72
N ALA A 84 -5.78 16.60 -14.10
CA ALA A 84 -7.16 16.31 -13.75
C ALA A 84 -7.21 15.04 -12.88
N ILE A 85 -7.05 15.22 -11.58
CA ILE A 85 -6.92 14.14 -10.60
C ILE A 85 -8.22 14.04 -9.80
N ARG A 86 -8.82 12.85 -9.80
CA ARG A 86 -10.04 12.57 -9.04
C ARG A 86 -9.70 11.91 -7.72
N ASN A 87 -10.31 12.39 -6.65
CA ASN A 87 -10.12 11.88 -5.30
C ASN A 87 -10.39 10.38 -5.18
N ARG A 88 -11.44 9.89 -5.85
CA ARG A 88 -11.81 8.46 -5.84
C ARG A 88 -10.74 7.54 -6.46
N ASP A 89 -9.92 8.08 -7.36
CA ASP A 89 -8.90 7.31 -8.07
C ASP A 89 -7.57 7.27 -7.25
N CYS A 90 -7.52 7.97 -6.11
CA CYS A 90 -6.37 8.06 -5.22
C CYS A 90 -6.46 7.09 -4.02
N ILE A 91 -5.31 6.59 -3.57
CA ILE A 91 -5.15 5.86 -2.30
C ILE A 91 -5.11 6.91 -1.17
N GLY A 92 -6.11 6.88 -0.29
CA GLY A 92 -6.23 7.85 0.80
C GLY A 92 -6.67 9.25 0.36
N GLY A 93 -7.06 9.42 -0.90
CA GLY A 93 -7.55 10.68 -1.45
C GLY A 93 -6.47 11.72 -1.77
N ILE A 94 -6.91 12.90 -2.23
CA ILE A 94 -6.03 14.07 -2.43
C ILE A 94 -5.88 14.81 -1.10
N ARG A 95 -4.64 15.05 -0.67
CA ARG A 95 -4.32 15.65 0.63
C ARG A 95 -3.74 17.04 0.46
N VAL A 96 -4.13 17.96 1.33
CA VAL A 96 -3.53 19.30 1.43
C VAL A 96 -2.35 19.22 2.39
N ILE A 97 -1.13 19.22 1.84
CA ILE A 97 0.13 19.11 2.59
C ILE A 97 0.49 20.45 3.24
N SER A 98 0.37 21.53 2.46
CA SER A 98 0.52 22.89 2.96
C SER A 98 -0.74 23.65 2.66
N ARG A 99 -1.39 24.15 3.72
CA ARG A 99 -2.53 25.05 3.62
C ARG A 99 -2.12 26.38 2.99
N PRO A 100 -3.09 27.18 2.50
CA PRO A 100 -2.82 28.51 1.99
C PRO A 100 -2.11 29.33 3.07
N THR A 101 -0.81 29.58 2.86
CA THR A 101 -0.01 30.43 3.72
C THR A 101 0.49 31.62 2.93
N ASN A 102 0.55 32.77 3.59
CA ASN A 102 1.19 33.91 2.97
C ASN A 102 2.70 33.67 2.94
N GLN A 103 3.30 33.75 1.75
CA GLN A 103 4.73 33.52 1.60
C GLN A 103 5.57 34.73 2.03
N GLN A 104 4.97 35.93 2.03
CA GLN A 104 5.65 37.18 2.35
C GLN A 104 4.71 38.09 3.16
N VAL A 105 5.25 39.05 3.93
CA VAL A 105 4.43 40.08 4.57
C VAL A 105 5.04 41.40 4.12
N TYR A 106 4.55 41.94 3.02
CA TYR A 106 4.99 43.20 2.45
C TYR A 106 3.86 44.24 2.41
N ASN A 107 4.28 45.51 2.41
CA ASN A 107 3.42 46.68 2.59
C ASN A 107 2.34 46.77 1.50
N ALA A 108 1.07 46.73 1.92
CA ALA A 108 -0.19 46.68 1.17
C ALA A 108 -0.83 45.29 0.94
N GLU A 109 -0.22 44.20 1.42
CA GLU A 109 -0.96 42.94 1.56
C GLU A 109 -2.13 43.12 2.52
N TYR A 110 -3.27 42.51 2.19
CA TYR A 110 -4.58 42.68 2.84
C TYR A 110 -5.33 44.00 2.54
N SER A 111 -4.81 44.89 1.70
CA SER A 111 -5.59 46.04 1.19
C SER A 111 -6.02 45.87 -0.26
N THR A 112 -5.15 45.37 -1.14
CA THR A 112 -5.42 45.22 -2.58
C THR A 112 -5.16 43.81 -3.11
N TYR A 113 -4.29 43.05 -2.47
CA TYR A 113 -4.00 41.66 -2.85
C TYR A 113 -3.53 40.80 -1.67
N TRP A 114 -3.51 39.48 -1.89
CA TRP A 114 -2.94 38.50 -0.98
C TRP A 114 -2.27 37.35 -1.75
N ASP A 115 -0.96 37.16 -1.53
CA ASP A 115 -0.20 36.07 -2.13
C ASP A 115 -0.34 34.79 -1.30
N TYR A 116 -0.42 33.66 -1.99
CA TYR A 116 -0.51 32.37 -1.33
C TYR A 116 0.21 31.26 -2.06
N ALA A 117 0.63 30.27 -1.28
CA ALA A 117 1.07 28.98 -1.79
C ALA A 117 0.33 27.85 -1.10
N ILE A 118 0.06 26.80 -1.87
CA ILE A 118 -0.62 25.58 -1.43
C ILE A 118 0.15 24.40 -2.01
N GLU A 119 0.28 23.34 -1.23
CA GLU A 119 0.85 22.08 -1.71
C GLU A 119 -0.15 20.96 -1.54
N LEU A 120 -0.40 20.21 -2.62
CA LEU A 120 -1.26 19.04 -2.64
C LEU A 120 -0.43 17.79 -2.91
N GLU A 121 -0.87 16.66 -2.37
CA GLU A 121 -0.31 15.34 -2.64
C GLU A 121 -1.43 14.35 -2.95
N ALA A 122 -1.24 13.55 -3.99
CA ALA A 122 -2.16 12.52 -4.41
C ALA A 122 -1.39 11.24 -4.75
N ILE A 123 -1.90 10.09 -4.32
CA ILE A 123 -1.35 8.78 -4.71
C ILE A 123 -2.34 8.12 -5.64
N GLU A 124 -2.21 8.36 -6.94
CA GLU A 124 -3.13 7.86 -7.97
C GLU A 124 -2.90 6.38 -8.25
N ARG A 125 -3.98 5.59 -8.27
CA ARG A 125 -3.92 4.19 -8.71
C ARG A 125 -3.70 4.12 -10.21
N ILE A 126 -2.82 3.23 -10.65
CA ILE A 126 -2.68 2.95 -12.08
C ILE A 126 -3.91 2.13 -12.53
N ALA A 127 -4.59 2.50 -13.62
CA ALA A 127 -5.96 2.01 -13.97
C ALA A 127 -6.17 0.47 -14.07
N ALA A 128 -5.12 -0.35 -14.10
CA ALA A 128 -5.22 -1.81 -14.03
C ALA A 128 -5.55 -2.36 -12.62
N VAL A 129 -5.65 -1.51 -11.60
CA VAL A 129 -5.57 -1.83 -10.15
C VAL A 129 -6.90 -2.30 -9.52
N ASN A 130 -7.99 -2.44 -10.29
CA ASN A 130 -9.12 -3.29 -9.86
C ASN A 130 -8.76 -4.79 -9.85
N THR A 131 -7.60 -5.16 -10.40
CA THR A 131 -7.03 -6.48 -10.20
C THR A 131 -6.29 -6.57 -8.87
N GLN A 132 -6.50 -7.68 -8.19
CA GLN A 132 -5.84 -7.98 -6.94
C GLN A 132 -4.34 -8.14 -7.19
N PHE A 133 -3.53 -7.20 -6.68
CA PHE A 133 -2.07 -7.23 -6.86
C PHE A 133 -1.40 -7.94 -5.70
N LEU A 134 -0.54 -8.92 -6.01
CA LEU A 134 0.33 -9.55 -5.02
C LEU A 134 1.46 -8.59 -4.61
N TRP A 135 1.37 -8.09 -3.38
CA TRP A 135 2.31 -7.15 -2.78
C TRP A 135 3.61 -7.84 -2.37
N SER A 136 3.50 -8.91 -1.58
CA SER A 136 4.62 -9.71 -1.11
C SER A 136 4.21 -11.17 -0.94
N PHE A 137 5.15 -12.06 -1.20
CA PHE A 137 5.00 -13.50 -0.99
C PHE A 137 6.29 -14.03 -0.35
N GLU A 138 6.12 -14.83 0.69
CA GLU A 138 7.20 -15.54 1.36
C GLU A 138 6.72 -16.93 1.74
N GLU A 139 7.53 -17.95 1.46
CA GLU A 139 7.26 -19.33 1.83
C GLU A 139 8.52 -19.98 2.41
N THR A 140 8.32 -20.77 3.45
CA THR A 140 9.31 -21.65 4.05
C THR A 140 8.79 -23.07 4.09
N ILE A 141 9.70 -24.02 3.89
CA ILE A 141 9.43 -25.44 4.07
C ILE A 141 10.46 -26.01 5.01
N GLU A 142 9.97 -26.61 6.08
CA GLU A 142 10.79 -27.27 7.08
C GLU A 142 10.58 -28.78 7.00
N PHE A 143 11.68 -29.52 7.09
CA PHE A 143 11.68 -30.98 7.10
C PHE A 143 12.26 -31.49 8.41
N THR A 144 11.55 -32.41 9.05
CA THR A 144 12.00 -33.09 10.26
C THR A 144 11.97 -34.60 10.06
N GLY A 145 13.07 -35.26 10.39
CA GLY A 145 13.22 -36.70 10.20
C GLY A 145 13.75 -37.08 8.82
N THR A 146 14.39 -38.24 8.74
CA THR A 146 15.05 -38.75 7.52
C THR A 146 14.40 -40.03 7.00
N GLY A 147 13.34 -40.52 7.64
CA GLY A 147 12.71 -41.81 7.35
C GLY A 147 13.52 -43.01 7.84
N GLY A 148 14.79 -42.78 8.23
CA GLY A 148 15.72 -43.82 8.66
C GLY A 148 15.53 -44.28 10.11
N PRO A 149 16.44 -45.13 10.61
CA PRO A 149 16.38 -45.63 11.97
C PRO A 149 16.49 -44.51 13.01
N SER A 150 15.64 -44.55 14.05
CA SER A 150 15.74 -43.64 15.19
C SER A 150 17.06 -43.90 15.95
N ARG A 151 17.70 -42.87 16.48
CA ARG A 151 18.88 -42.99 17.34
C ARG A 151 18.59 -42.34 18.69
N VAL A 152 18.82 -43.08 19.78
CA VAL A 152 18.65 -42.59 21.15
C VAL A 152 19.94 -42.85 21.91
N GLY A 153 20.54 -41.80 22.47
CA GLY A 153 21.69 -41.92 23.35
C GLY A 153 21.25 -42.31 24.75
N ILE A 154 21.85 -43.34 25.32
CA ILE A 154 21.56 -43.81 26.68
C ILE A 154 22.81 -43.62 27.52
N ALA A 155 22.68 -42.91 28.64
CA ALA A 155 23.75 -42.79 29.61
C ALA A 155 23.92 -44.10 30.38
N LEU A 156 25.14 -44.64 30.40
CA LEU A 156 25.48 -45.83 31.14
C LEU A 156 26.10 -45.44 32.49
N LYS A 157 25.80 -46.21 33.54
CA LYS A 157 26.16 -45.87 34.93
C LYS A 157 27.67 -45.78 35.19
N ARG A 158 28.48 -46.48 34.40
CA ARG A 158 29.94 -46.59 34.60
C ARG A 158 30.76 -46.53 33.31
N GLU A 159 30.11 -46.29 32.17
CA GLU A 159 30.74 -46.34 30.84
C GLU A 159 30.33 -45.13 30.01
N ARG A 160 30.98 -44.93 28.85
CA ARG A 160 30.55 -43.92 27.88
C ARG A 160 29.13 -44.27 27.41
N GLY A 161 28.30 -43.25 27.19
CA GLY A 161 26.95 -43.47 26.67
C GLY A 161 26.97 -44.23 25.34
N ASP A 162 25.95 -45.05 25.13
CA ASP A 162 25.79 -45.86 23.91
C ASP A 162 24.62 -45.35 23.06
N ILE A 163 24.64 -45.61 21.75
CA ILE A 163 23.59 -45.21 20.81
C ILE A 163 22.75 -46.43 20.45
N GLN A 164 21.49 -46.44 20.91
CA GLN A 164 20.53 -47.47 20.54
C GLN A 164 19.66 -47.06 19.35
N ARG A 165 19.17 -48.07 18.63
CA ARG A 165 18.28 -47.92 17.47
C ARG A 165 16.94 -48.62 17.70
N PRO A 166 16.02 -48.02 18.47
CA PRO A 166 14.78 -48.69 18.86
C PRO A 166 13.79 -48.90 17.70
N ARG A 167 13.91 -48.15 16.60
CA ARG A 167 13.06 -48.28 15.40
C ARG A 167 13.89 -48.34 14.13
N ARG A 168 13.50 -49.22 13.20
CA ARG A 168 14.14 -49.38 11.88
C ARG A 168 13.79 -48.25 10.91
N PHE A 169 12.58 -47.70 11.03
CA PHE A 169 12.09 -46.59 10.24
C PHE A 169 11.37 -45.59 11.14
N THR A 170 11.44 -44.32 10.79
CA THR A 170 10.76 -43.22 11.50
C THR A 170 9.87 -42.46 10.53
N LEU A 171 8.86 -41.75 11.04
CA LEU A 171 8.06 -40.86 10.22
C LEU A 171 8.87 -39.60 9.87
N CYS A 172 8.67 -39.11 8.66
CA CYS A 172 9.10 -37.79 8.24
C CYS A 172 7.93 -36.82 8.46
N HIS A 173 8.26 -35.62 8.92
CA HIS A 173 7.34 -34.50 9.05
C HIS A 173 7.80 -33.39 8.13
N ALA A 174 6.85 -32.71 7.50
CA ALA A 174 7.13 -31.46 6.81
C ALA A 174 6.11 -30.40 7.24
N VAL A 175 6.55 -29.15 7.26
CA VAL A 175 5.68 -27.99 7.45
C VAL A 175 5.93 -27.04 6.28
N GLN A 176 4.90 -26.77 5.51
CA GLN A 176 4.91 -25.70 4.50
C GLN A 176 4.15 -24.52 5.09
N SER A 177 4.82 -23.38 5.25
CA SER A 177 4.19 -22.19 5.80
C SER A 177 4.66 -20.95 5.08
N GLY A 178 3.82 -19.93 5.03
CA GLY A 178 4.16 -18.70 4.36
C GLY A 178 3.22 -17.56 4.68
N LYS A 179 3.51 -16.43 4.07
CA LYS A 179 2.73 -15.20 4.17
C LYS A 179 2.52 -14.60 2.78
N VAL A 180 1.27 -14.26 2.51
CA VAL A 180 0.85 -13.60 1.28
C VAL A 180 0.21 -12.27 1.63
N VAL A 181 0.56 -11.21 0.92
CA VAL A 181 -0.04 -9.87 1.09
C VAL A 181 -0.57 -9.39 -0.25
N GLY A 182 -1.85 -9.01 -0.30
CA GLY A 182 -2.51 -8.42 -1.45
C GLY A 182 -2.68 -6.90 -1.26
N LEU A 183 -2.57 -6.12 -2.33
CA LEU A 183 -2.66 -4.66 -2.23
C LEU A 183 -4.09 -4.16 -2.03
N ASN A 184 -5.05 -4.61 -2.85
CA ASN A 184 -6.41 -4.06 -2.91
C ASN A 184 -7.50 -5.01 -2.39
N GLY A 185 -7.13 -6.16 -1.85
CA GLY A 185 -8.10 -7.12 -1.32
C GLY A 185 -7.44 -8.38 -0.74
N PRO A 186 -8.22 -9.23 -0.04
CA PRO A 186 -7.73 -10.44 0.63
C PRO A 186 -6.99 -11.36 -0.35
N PRO A 187 -5.73 -11.75 -0.13
CA PRO A 187 -4.87 -12.49 -1.07
C PRO A 187 -5.20 -13.99 -1.22
N ASP A 188 -6.45 -14.39 -1.07
CA ASP A 188 -6.89 -15.80 -1.05
C ASP A 188 -6.51 -16.58 -2.31
N ILE A 189 -6.67 -15.98 -3.50
CA ILE A 189 -6.30 -16.59 -4.79
C ILE A 189 -4.80 -16.86 -4.92
N PHE A 190 -3.96 -16.16 -4.15
CA PHE A 190 -2.50 -16.27 -4.19
C PHE A 190 -1.94 -17.20 -3.10
N VAL A 191 -2.79 -17.75 -2.24
CA VAL A 191 -2.37 -18.73 -1.24
C VAL A 191 -2.08 -20.06 -1.98
N PRO A 192 -0.84 -20.58 -1.92
CA PRO A 192 -0.51 -21.79 -2.63
C PRO A 192 -1.24 -22.99 -2.02
N ARG A 193 -1.52 -23.97 -2.86
CA ARG A 193 -2.09 -25.24 -2.43
C ARG A 193 -1.04 -26.05 -1.63
N PRO A 194 -1.48 -26.96 -0.74
CA PRO A 194 -0.59 -27.88 -0.06
C PRO A 194 0.23 -28.69 -1.07
N ARG A 195 1.56 -28.63 -0.98
CA ARG A 195 2.44 -29.27 -1.97
C ARG A 195 2.24 -30.79 -2.04
N TRP A 196 2.08 -31.43 -0.88
CA TRP A 196 1.85 -32.86 -0.79
C TRP A 196 0.46 -33.15 -0.22
N ALA A 197 -0.58 -32.68 -0.91
CA ALA A 197 -1.97 -32.80 -0.47
C ALA A 197 -2.38 -34.22 -0.03
N ALA A 198 -1.82 -35.27 -0.65
CA ALA A 198 -2.09 -36.66 -0.27
C ALA A 198 -1.56 -37.06 1.12
N PHE A 199 -0.65 -36.29 1.70
CA PHE A 199 0.02 -36.56 2.98
C PHE A 199 -0.23 -35.45 4.01
N GLU A 200 -1.13 -34.53 3.71
CA GLU A 200 -1.47 -33.42 4.62
C GLU A 200 -2.27 -33.94 5.81
N ASN A 201 -1.92 -33.45 7.00
CA ASN A 201 -2.77 -33.53 8.16
C ASN A 201 -3.68 -32.29 8.21
N GLU A 202 -4.87 -32.40 7.62
CA GLU A 202 -5.80 -31.26 7.48
C GLU A 202 -6.27 -30.69 8.83
N GLU A 203 -6.29 -31.49 9.90
CA GLU A 203 -6.65 -31.02 11.26
C GLU A 203 -5.64 -30.00 11.81
N LEU A 204 -4.41 -30.02 11.29
CA LEU A 204 -3.35 -29.08 11.68
C LEU A 204 -3.23 -27.88 10.72
N ARG A 205 -4.10 -27.78 9.69
CA ARG A 205 -4.11 -26.65 8.75
C ARG A 205 -4.48 -25.37 9.49
N ARG A 206 -3.71 -24.30 9.24
CA ARG A 206 -3.96 -22.99 9.85
C ARG A 206 -3.93 -21.87 8.83
N TYR A 207 -4.92 -20.98 8.94
CA TYR A 207 -4.94 -19.70 8.27
C TYR A 207 -5.07 -18.59 9.31
N SER A 208 -4.21 -17.59 9.20
CA SER A 208 -4.23 -16.39 10.04
C SER A 208 -4.39 -15.17 9.15
N PHE A 209 -5.47 -14.42 9.36
CA PHE A 209 -5.76 -13.19 8.61
C PHE A 209 -5.20 -11.99 9.36
N PHE A 210 -4.57 -11.06 8.63
CA PHE A 210 -4.06 -9.81 9.19
C PHE A 210 -4.96 -8.65 8.76
N SER A 211 -5.16 -7.70 9.67
CA SER A 211 -5.85 -6.46 9.35
C SER A 211 -5.09 -5.69 8.26
N PRO A 212 -5.80 -5.12 7.26
CA PRO A 212 -5.18 -4.26 6.28
C PRO A 212 -4.65 -2.98 6.93
N LYS A 213 -3.70 -2.33 6.26
CA LYS A 213 -3.26 -0.97 6.62
C LYS A 213 -4.33 0.03 6.21
N ASN A 214 -4.70 0.91 7.13
CA ASN A 214 -5.59 2.02 6.84
C ASN A 214 -4.77 3.27 6.48
N GLN A 215 -4.91 3.75 5.25
CA GLN A 215 -4.33 4.99 4.74
C GLN A 215 -5.47 5.96 4.45
N ASN A 216 -5.79 6.80 5.44
CA ASN A 216 -6.83 7.83 5.34
C ASN A 216 -8.19 7.30 4.84
N GLY A 217 -8.67 6.21 5.43
CA GLY A 217 -9.94 5.56 5.05
C GLY A 217 -9.83 4.59 3.88
N THR A 218 -8.67 4.52 3.20
CA THR A 218 -8.40 3.49 2.20
C THR A 218 -7.64 2.33 2.82
N PHE A 219 -8.18 1.12 2.73
CA PHE A 219 -7.52 -0.10 3.20
C PHE A 219 -6.59 -0.68 2.12
N THR A 220 -5.35 -0.98 2.50
CA THR A 220 -4.32 -1.58 1.64
C THR A 220 -3.60 -2.72 2.37
N GLU A 221 -2.81 -3.54 1.65
CA GLU A 221 -1.95 -4.58 2.24
C GLU A 221 -2.70 -5.61 3.10
N PHE A 222 -3.70 -6.28 2.53
CA PHE A 222 -4.43 -7.37 3.15
C PHE A 222 -3.55 -8.62 3.24
N GLY A 223 -3.39 -9.20 4.43
CA GLY A 223 -2.47 -10.31 4.64
C GLY A 223 -3.15 -11.62 5.02
N ILE A 224 -2.60 -12.74 4.55
CA ILE A 224 -2.92 -14.11 5.01
C ILE A 224 -1.60 -14.83 5.29
N ALA A 225 -1.48 -15.44 6.47
CA ALA A 225 -0.46 -16.45 6.75
C ALA A 225 -1.11 -17.83 6.70
N TYR A 226 -0.41 -18.80 6.13
CA TYR A 226 -0.87 -20.18 5.98
C TYR A 226 0.17 -21.15 6.55
N SER A 227 -0.30 -22.30 7.03
CA SER A 227 0.54 -23.41 7.46
C SER A 227 -0.15 -24.74 7.17
N TYR A 228 0.58 -25.62 6.48
CA TYR A 228 0.20 -26.99 6.15
C TYR A 228 1.19 -27.94 6.82
N SER A 229 0.69 -28.97 7.50
CA SER A 229 1.51 -30.00 8.13
C SER A 229 1.37 -31.32 7.38
N PHE A 230 2.47 -32.03 7.16
CA PHE A 230 2.49 -33.28 6.43
C PHE A 230 3.20 -34.37 7.22
N ILE A 231 2.73 -35.62 7.07
CA ILE A 231 3.33 -36.81 7.67
C ILE A 231 3.46 -37.88 6.61
N HIS A 232 4.67 -38.42 6.44
CA HIS A 232 4.94 -39.48 5.47
C HIS A 232 5.97 -40.48 5.99
N ASN A 233 5.97 -41.70 5.46
CA ASN A 233 6.90 -42.77 5.87
C ASN A 233 8.24 -42.75 5.11
N ALA A 234 8.43 -41.79 4.20
CA ALA A 234 9.67 -41.55 3.46
C ALA A 234 9.96 -40.03 3.37
N PRO A 235 11.21 -39.62 3.08
CA PRO A 235 11.58 -38.22 2.93
C PRO A 235 10.71 -37.47 1.91
N PHE A 236 10.37 -36.23 2.23
CA PHE A 236 9.62 -35.35 1.33
C PHE A 236 10.56 -34.73 0.28
N PRO A 237 10.19 -34.75 -1.02
CA PRO A 237 10.96 -34.10 -2.07
C PRO A 237 10.48 -32.65 -2.31
N GLY A 238 11.39 -31.68 -2.42
CA GLY A 238 11.09 -30.35 -2.95
C GLY A 238 11.74 -29.18 -2.21
N SER A 239 11.52 -27.98 -2.74
CA SER A 239 11.99 -26.68 -2.20
C SER A 239 10.83 -25.67 -2.21
N PRO A 240 10.83 -24.61 -1.39
CA PRO A 240 9.76 -23.60 -1.40
C PRO A 240 9.38 -23.10 -2.80
N TYR A 241 8.11 -22.75 -3.00
CA TYR A 241 7.68 -22.09 -4.23
C TYR A 241 8.45 -20.77 -4.42
N ALA A 242 9.00 -20.56 -5.62
CA ALA A 242 9.70 -19.32 -5.95
C ALA A 242 8.74 -18.13 -6.15
N THR A 243 7.47 -18.42 -6.42
CA THR A 243 6.40 -17.45 -6.64
C THR A 243 5.08 -17.99 -6.11
N ALA A 244 4.18 -17.11 -5.66
CA ALA A 244 2.78 -17.47 -5.48
C ALA A 244 2.21 -18.00 -6.81
N GLN A 245 1.32 -18.98 -6.71
CA GLN A 245 0.63 -19.58 -7.87
C GLN A 245 -0.55 -18.73 -8.33
#